data_AF-A0A7Z8QJG4-F1
#
_entry.id   AF-A0A7Z8QJG4-F1
#
_cell.length_a   1.000
_cell.length_b   1.000
_cell.length_c   1.000
_cell.angle_alpha   90.00
_cell.angle_beta   90.00
_cell.angle_gamma   90.00
#
_symmetry.space_group_name_H-M   'P 1'
#
loop_
_entity.id
_entity.type
_entity.pdbx_description
1 polymer ?
#
loop_
_entity_poly.entity_id
_entity_poly.type
_entity_poly.pdbx_seq_one_letter_code
_entity_poly.pdbx_strand_id
1 'polypeptide(L)'
;MSNSVIINDASLPFSSSVDCKSELEDFFEIIHYADSSGVRFNQADDRHGNWNTLNYAEGFVFGEWINHIDKNISLIVKNVISKVHCPIIELEEDKREALSGMLFMLSRDRNLEVTSLGVASNIDSHAISFLSHNNWASNPISIVRQWEENEEWKEQLIDVPNISSLEHLKAYIAELENERQQNKNYLRGLVLQDNKDFQNLIFCNSALKNFKSPSVTVDDFHKIIEALAKLNKAILISNDIEDLKLNSKLTISGESSATLENEKYARQREFKHPTLGKKLFEKHVKNFPDAKRMHILADFNNNKVSIGYFGSHLPTVRHPK
;
A
#
# COMPACT_ATOMS: atom_id res chain seq x y z
N MET A 1 -1.03 -3.60 -6.97
CA MET A 1 -1.89 -4.04 -5.86
C MET A 1 -1.30 -3.64 -4.52
N SER A 2 -2.13 -3.43 -3.50
CA SER A 2 -1.63 -3.25 -2.13
C SER A 2 -1.04 -4.57 -1.62
N ASN A 3 0.12 -4.51 -0.96
CA ASN A 3 0.68 -5.65 -0.20
C ASN A 3 -0.02 -5.84 1.17
N SER A 4 -1.27 -5.41 1.26
CA SER A 4 -2.08 -5.45 2.45
C SER A 4 -3.44 -6.00 2.10
N VAL A 5 -3.97 -6.86 2.96
CA VAL A 5 -5.31 -7.45 2.86
C VAL A 5 -6.22 -6.91 3.96
N ILE A 6 -7.53 -6.92 3.73
CA ILE A 6 -8.55 -6.52 4.70
C ILE A 6 -9.16 -7.76 5.33
N ILE A 7 -9.16 -7.84 6.67
CA ILE A 7 -9.88 -8.91 7.39
C ILE A 7 -11.39 -8.73 7.13
N ASN A 8 -12.03 -9.73 6.54
CA ASN A 8 -13.48 -9.74 6.35
C ASN A 8 -14.16 -10.21 7.64
N ASP A 9 -14.43 -9.26 8.53
CA ASP A 9 -15.15 -9.45 9.78
C ASP A 9 -16.59 -10.00 9.62
N ALA A 10 -17.29 -9.65 8.53
CA ALA A 10 -18.60 -10.19 8.20
C ALA A 10 -18.61 -11.71 7.98
N SER A 11 -17.42 -12.33 7.87
CA SER A 11 -17.27 -13.78 7.85
C SER A 11 -17.27 -14.43 9.25
N LEU A 12 -17.60 -13.70 10.30
CA LEU A 12 -17.92 -14.24 11.62
C LEU A 12 -19.36 -13.85 12.02
N PRO A 13 -20.01 -14.61 12.92
CA PRO A 13 -19.54 -15.85 13.56
C PRO A 13 -19.78 -17.12 12.73
N PHE A 14 -19.17 -18.23 13.15
CA PHE A 14 -19.50 -19.60 12.72
C PHE A 14 -20.87 -20.04 13.25
N SER A 15 -21.54 -20.92 12.49
CA SER A 15 -22.85 -21.47 12.88
C SER A 15 -22.80 -22.31 14.16
N SER A 16 -21.65 -22.91 14.46
CA SER A 16 -21.46 -23.70 15.67
C SER A 16 -20.02 -23.68 16.16
N SER A 17 -19.84 -24.00 17.45
CA SER A 17 -18.53 -24.24 18.04
C SER A 17 -17.78 -25.43 17.43
N VAL A 18 -18.49 -26.36 16.76
CA VAL A 18 -17.85 -27.51 16.10
C VAL A 18 -17.22 -27.08 14.78
N ASP A 19 -17.99 -26.38 13.94
CA ASP A 19 -17.51 -25.86 12.65
C ASP A 19 -16.38 -24.83 12.86
N CYS A 20 -16.51 -24.02 13.91
CA CYS A 20 -15.44 -23.11 14.31
C CYS A 20 -14.12 -23.86 14.57
N LYS A 21 -14.16 -24.98 15.30
CA LYS A 21 -12.94 -25.73 15.62
C LYS A 21 -12.30 -26.37 14.39
N SER A 22 -13.08 -26.83 13.42
CA SER A 22 -12.53 -27.49 12.22
C SER A 22 -11.86 -26.50 11.26
N GLU A 23 -12.37 -25.28 11.15
CA GLU A 23 -11.92 -24.31 10.15
C GLU A 23 -10.96 -23.25 10.70
N LEU A 24 -10.97 -23.00 12.02
CA LEU A 24 -10.19 -21.92 12.60
C LEU A 24 -8.68 -22.21 12.57
N GLU A 25 -8.27 -23.48 12.61
CA GLU A 25 -6.87 -23.88 12.45
C GLU A 25 -6.33 -23.43 11.08
N ASP A 26 -7.05 -23.77 10.01
CA ASP A 26 -6.70 -23.40 8.63
C ASP A 26 -6.60 -21.88 8.46
N PHE A 27 -7.51 -21.12 9.06
CA PHE A 27 -7.45 -19.65 9.03
C PHE A 27 -6.15 -19.13 9.65
N PHE A 28 -5.75 -19.62 10.83
CA PHE A 28 -4.50 -19.17 11.47
C PHE A 28 -3.25 -19.62 10.72
N GLU A 29 -3.29 -20.78 10.04
CA GLU A 29 -2.20 -21.18 9.14
C GLU A 29 -2.07 -20.23 7.94
N ILE A 30 -3.19 -19.83 7.32
CA ILE A 30 -3.20 -18.84 6.24
C ILE A 30 -2.60 -17.52 6.73
N ILE A 31 -3.05 -16.99 7.87
CA ILE A 31 -2.52 -15.74 8.44
C ILE A 31 -1.02 -15.86 8.70
N HIS A 32 -0.57 -16.96 9.29
CA HIS A 32 0.84 -17.19 9.59
C HIS A 32 1.71 -17.25 8.33
N TYR A 33 1.24 -17.92 7.29
CA TYR A 33 1.98 -18.03 6.04
C TYR A 33 2.00 -16.69 5.28
N ALA A 34 0.89 -15.94 5.30
CA ALA A 34 0.80 -14.60 4.73
C ALA A 34 1.75 -13.61 5.44
N ASP A 35 1.77 -13.58 6.77
CA ASP A 35 2.69 -12.76 7.57
C ASP A 35 4.16 -13.10 7.27
N SER A 36 4.49 -14.39 7.22
CA SER A 36 5.84 -14.87 6.88
C SER A 36 6.27 -14.48 5.46
N SER A 37 5.31 -14.22 4.57
CA SER A 37 5.52 -13.76 3.20
C SER A 37 5.51 -12.22 3.08
N GLY A 38 5.38 -11.52 4.21
CA GLY A 38 5.39 -10.07 4.32
C GLY A 38 4.08 -9.40 3.90
N VAL A 39 2.96 -10.12 3.91
CA VAL A 39 1.62 -9.55 3.69
C VAL A 39 1.18 -8.83 4.96
N ARG A 40 0.67 -7.60 4.82
CA ARG A 40 0.10 -6.82 5.92
C ARG A 40 -1.41 -7.04 6.03
N PHE A 41 -1.96 -6.80 7.22
CA PHE A 41 -3.38 -6.96 7.50
C PHE A 41 -3.94 -5.64 8.02
N ASN A 42 -5.15 -5.29 7.62
CA ASN A 42 -5.90 -4.19 8.24
C ASN A 42 -7.33 -4.61 8.54
N GLN A 43 -7.95 -3.89 9.46
CA GLN A 43 -9.39 -3.91 9.70
C GLN A 43 -10.04 -2.72 8.99
N ALA A 44 -11.30 -2.89 8.57
CA ALA A 44 -12.08 -1.80 7.98
C ALA A 44 -12.59 -0.81 9.04
N ASP A 45 -12.93 -1.30 10.23
CA ASP A 45 -13.40 -0.50 11.36
C ASP A 45 -12.94 -1.07 12.71
N ASP A 46 -13.37 -0.45 13.80
CA ASP A 46 -13.04 -0.81 15.19
C ASP A 46 -14.09 -1.71 15.85
N ARG A 47 -15.12 -2.16 15.11
CA ARG A 47 -16.24 -2.96 15.68
C ARG A 47 -15.73 -4.29 16.24
N HIS A 48 -14.61 -4.78 15.72
CA HIS A 48 -14.02 -6.06 16.05
C HIS A 48 -12.72 -5.88 16.84
N GLY A 49 -12.73 -6.34 18.10
CA GLY A 49 -11.58 -6.26 18.98
C GLY A 49 -10.39 -7.14 18.53
N ASN A 50 -9.43 -7.36 19.43
CA ASN A 50 -8.30 -8.25 19.16
C ASN A 50 -8.75 -9.71 18.97
N TRP A 51 -7.86 -10.56 18.45
CA TRP A 51 -8.11 -11.99 18.21
C TRP A 51 -8.74 -12.75 19.39
N ASN A 52 -8.46 -12.36 20.65
CA ASN A 52 -9.02 -13.04 21.82
C ASN A 52 -10.46 -12.62 22.14
N THR A 53 -10.93 -11.52 21.57
CA THR A 53 -12.23 -10.90 21.86
C THR A 53 -13.23 -11.02 20.72
N LEU A 54 -12.84 -11.61 19.58
CA LEU A 54 -13.75 -11.86 18.47
C LEU A 54 -14.83 -12.87 18.88
N ASN A 55 -16.06 -12.62 18.44
CA ASN A 55 -17.14 -13.58 18.54
C ASN A 55 -16.99 -14.63 17.42
N TYR A 56 -16.31 -15.73 17.72
CA TYR A 56 -16.10 -16.80 16.75
C TYR A 56 -17.34 -17.67 16.56
N ALA A 57 -18.01 -18.09 17.62
CA ALA A 57 -19.26 -18.84 17.58
C ALA A 57 -19.96 -18.75 18.93
N GLU A 58 -21.27 -19.00 18.95
CA GLU A 58 -22.00 -19.11 20.22
C GLU A 58 -21.39 -20.21 21.10
N GLY A 59 -21.08 -19.85 22.36
CA GLY A 59 -20.47 -20.73 23.35
C GLY A 59 -18.99 -21.07 23.12
N PHE A 60 -18.34 -20.50 22.11
CA PHE A 60 -16.92 -20.77 21.83
C PHE A 60 -16.01 -19.88 22.68
N VAL A 61 -15.07 -20.50 23.40
CA VAL A 61 -14.07 -19.81 24.21
C VAL A 61 -12.68 -19.97 23.58
N PHE A 62 -12.20 -18.91 22.93
CA PHE A 62 -10.94 -18.92 22.16
C PHE A 62 -9.72 -19.34 22.99
N GLY A 63 -9.61 -18.82 24.22
CA GLY A 63 -8.51 -19.17 25.12
C GLY A 63 -8.50 -20.64 25.54
N GLU A 64 -9.68 -21.26 25.70
CA GLU A 64 -9.78 -22.69 25.98
C GLU A 64 -9.41 -23.50 24.75
N TRP A 65 -9.90 -23.14 23.57
CA TRP A 65 -9.58 -23.80 22.32
C TRP A 65 -8.06 -23.86 22.07
N ILE A 66 -7.35 -22.73 22.18
CA ILE A 66 -5.88 -22.67 21.99
C ILE A 66 -5.11 -23.64 22.89
N ASN A 67 -5.62 -23.93 24.08
CA ASN A 67 -4.96 -24.82 25.04
C ASN A 67 -5.25 -26.31 24.79
N HIS A 68 -6.25 -26.63 23.97
CA HIS A 68 -6.68 -28.02 23.70
C HIS A 68 -6.35 -28.51 22.28
N ILE A 69 -5.96 -27.63 21.35
CA ILE A 69 -5.48 -28.00 20.02
C ILE A 69 -4.05 -28.56 20.04
N ASP A 70 -3.62 -29.12 18.90
CA ASP A 70 -2.25 -29.62 18.73
C ASP A 70 -1.20 -28.57 19.11
N LYS A 71 -0.07 -29.02 19.69
CA LYS A 71 0.96 -28.12 20.19
C LYS A 71 1.59 -27.26 19.10
N ASN A 72 1.75 -27.78 17.89
CA ASN A 72 2.33 -27.03 16.78
C ASN A 72 1.35 -25.94 16.31
N ILE A 73 0.07 -26.30 16.15
CA ILE A 73 -0.98 -25.34 15.78
C ILE A 73 -1.15 -24.27 16.87
N SER A 74 -1.17 -24.66 18.14
CA SER A 74 -1.21 -23.73 19.29
C SER A 74 -0.06 -22.72 19.24
N LEU A 75 1.14 -23.14 18.84
CA LEU A 75 2.30 -22.25 18.67
C LEU A 75 2.11 -21.28 17.49
N ILE A 76 1.58 -21.75 16.37
CA ILE A 76 1.24 -20.91 15.21
C ILE A 76 0.25 -19.82 15.62
N VAL A 77 -0.87 -20.20 16.25
CA VAL A 77 -1.90 -19.28 16.71
C VAL A 77 -1.33 -18.25 17.69
N LYS A 78 -0.53 -18.68 18.68
CA LYS A 78 0.13 -17.77 19.64
C LYS A 78 1.09 -16.80 18.95
N ASN A 79 1.85 -17.27 17.95
CA ASN A 79 2.71 -16.40 17.16
C ASN A 79 1.90 -15.34 16.42
N VAL A 80 0.81 -15.73 15.75
CA VAL A 80 -0.09 -14.79 15.07
C VAL A 80 -0.61 -13.74 16.04
N ILE A 81 -1.19 -14.15 17.17
CA ILE A 81 -1.74 -13.21 18.18
C ILE A 81 -0.67 -12.22 18.66
N SER A 82 0.56 -12.66 18.84
CA SER A 82 1.63 -11.82 19.39
C SER A 82 2.30 -10.90 18.37
N LYS A 83 2.33 -11.26 17.08
CA LYS A 83 3.14 -10.58 16.05
C LYS A 83 2.31 -9.89 14.98
N VAL A 84 1.17 -10.48 14.60
CA VAL A 84 0.37 -9.98 13.50
C VAL A 84 -0.45 -8.79 14.00
N HIS A 85 -0.05 -7.61 13.55
CA HIS A 85 -0.75 -6.38 13.82
C HIS A 85 -1.80 -6.14 12.74
N CYS A 86 -3.04 -5.91 13.15
CA CYS A 86 -4.17 -5.60 12.27
C CYS A 86 -4.75 -4.23 12.64
N PRO A 87 -4.07 -3.11 12.30
CA PRO A 87 -4.59 -1.79 12.58
C PRO A 87 -5.83 -1.49 11.72
N ILE A 88 -6.61 -0.50 12.14
CA ILE A 88 -7.65 0.08 11.28
C ILE A 88 -6.96 0.74 10.09
N ILE A 89 -7.50 0.53 8.90
CA ILE A 89 -6.92 1.10 7.69
C ILE A 89 -6.97 2.64 7.70
N GLU A 90 -5.82 3.25 7.47
CA GLU A 90 -5.73 4.70 7.29
C GLU A 90 -6.08 5.08 5.85
N LEU A 91 -7.27 5.66 5.68
CA LEU A 91 -7.74 6.20 4.41
C LEU A 91 -7.55 7.72 4.35
N GLU A 92 -7.22 8.22 3.16
CA GLU A 92 -7.27 9.65 2.82
C GLU A 92 -8.70 10.20 3.07
N GLU A 93 -8.79 11.47 3.47
CA GLU A 93 -10.03 12.08 3.96
C GLU A 93 -11.16 12.03 2.93
N ASP A 94 -10.84 12.31 1.66
CA ASP A 94 -11.75 12.22 0.52
C ASP A 94 -12.29 10.80 0.30
N LYS A 95 -11.42 9.78 0.41
CA LYS A 95 -11.84 8.37 0.30
C LYS A 95 -12.72 7.94 1.45
N ARG A 96 -12.42 8.40 2.66
CA ARG A 96 -13.21 8.11 3.86
C ARG A 96 -14.60 8.73 3.78
N GLU A 97 -14.68 9.98 3.33
CA GLU A 97 -15.94 10.68 3.12
C GLU A 97 -16.78 9.97 2.05
N ALA A 98 -16.17 9.62 0.92
CA ALA A 98 -16.84 8.87 -0.14
C ALA A 98 -17.40 7.52 0.35
N LEU A 99 -16.62 6.76 1.13
CA LEU A 99 -17.07 5.48 1.69
C LEU A 99 -18.20 5.63 2.72
N SER A 100 -18.22 6.71 3.49
CA SER A 100 -19.23 6.93 4.53
C SER A 100 -20.65 7.10 3.96
N GLY A 101 -20.76 7.50 2.68
CA GLY A 101 -22.03 7.59 1.96
C GLY A 101 -22.42 6.31 1.20
N MET A 102 -21.71 5.20 1.39
CA MET A 102 -21.92 3.95 0.66
C MET A 102 -22.37 2.83 1.60
N LEU A 103 -23.25 1.96 1.10
CA LEU A 103 -23.62 0.69 1.74
C LEU A 103 -23.10 -0.48 0.91
N PHE A 104 -22.64 -1.52 1.59
CA PHE A 104 -22.09 -2.72 0.97
C PHE A 104 -22.80 -3.95 1.52
N MET A 105 -23.40 -4.75 0.63
CA MET A 105 -24.13 -5.96 1.00
C MET A 105 -23.64 -7.17 0.22
N LEU A 106 -23.74 -8.36 0.79
CA LEU A 106 -23.44 -9.58 0.05
C LEU A 106 -24.45 -9.75 -1.09
N SER A 107 -23.99 -10.08 -2.31
CA SER A 107 -24.89 -10.18 -3.47
C SER A 107 -25.94 -11.28 -3.30
N ARG A 108 -25.55 -12.40 -2.67
CA ARG A 108 -26.39 -13.57 -2.41
C ARG A 108 -27.26 -13.44 -1.15
N ASP A 109 -26.95 -12.50 -0.27
CA ASP A 109 -27.74 -12.19 0.93
C ASP A 109 -27.71 -10.68 1.20
N ARG A 110 -28.75 -9.99 0.70
CA ARG A 110 -28.87 -8.54 0.80
C ARG A 110 -29.13 -8.04 2.22
N ASN A 111 -29.32 -8.93 3.20
CA ASN A 111 -29.45 -8.53 4.61
C ASN A 111 -28.10 -8.50 5.33
N LEU A 112 -27.03 -8.98 4.68
CA LEU A 112 -25.71 -9.05 5.28
C LEU A 112 -24.84 -7.88 4.80
N GLU A 113 -24.57 -6.93 5.71
CA GLU A 113 -23.62 -5.85 5.49
C GLU A 113 -22.18 -6.40 5.46
N VAL A 114 -21.39 -5.97 4.47
CA VAL A 114 -20.03 -6.47 4.21
C VAL A 114 -19.06 -5.30 4.01
N THR A 115 -19.05 -4.37 4.97
CA THR A 115 -18.23 -3.15 4.90
C THR A 115 -16.75 -3.43 4.65
N SER A 116 -16.18 -4.48 5.24
CA SER A 116 -14.79 -4.89 4.97
C SER A 116 -14.50 -5.25 3.52
N LEU A 117 -15.44 -5.92 2.83
CA LEU A 117 -15.33 -6.19 1.39
C LEU A 117 -15.49 -4.90 0.57
N GLY A 118 -16.37 -4.00 1.01
CA GLY A 118 -16.52 -2.67 0.41
C GLY A 118 -15.22 -1.86 0.46
N VAL A 119 -14.61 -1.76 1.63
CA VAL A 119 -13.31 -1.11 1.83
C VAL A 119 -12.24 -1.74 0.95
N ALA A 120 -12.12 -3.08 0.95
CA ALA A 120 -11.16 -3.79 0.11
C ALA A 120 -11.32 -3.44 -1.38
N SER A 121 -12.56 -3.37 -1.87
CA SER A 121 -12.85 -3.01 -3.26
C SER A 121 -12.47 -1.57 -3.61
N ASN A 122 -12.65 -0.62 -2.69
CA ASN A 122 -12.37 0.80 -2.92
C ASN A 122 -10.88 1.17 -2.86
N ILE A 123 -10.03 0.27 -2.37
CA ILE A 123 -8.58 0.45 -2.27
C ILE A 123 -7.77 -0.53 -3.14
N ASP A 124 -8.45 -1.28 -4.03
CA ASP A 124 -7.86 -2.32 -4.87
C ASP A 124 -7.04 -3.35 -4.06
N SER A 125 -7.61 -3.81 -2.95
CA SER A 125 -7.04 -4.82 -2.04
C SER A 125 -7.84 -6.13 -2.10
N HIS A 126 -7.27 -7.18 -1.51
CA HIS A 126 -7.94 -8.45 -1.29
C HIS A 126 -8.54 -8.48 0.11
N ALA A 127 -9.68 -9.16 0.24
CA ALA A 127 -10.20 -9.56 1.54
C ALA A 127 -9.59 -10.90 1.97
N ILE A 128 -9.57 -11.16 3.27
CA ILE A 128 -9.29 -12.48 3.85
C ILE A 128 -10.40 -12.86 4.82
N SER A 129 -11.02 -14.00 4.58
CA SER A 129 -12.24 -14.42 5.28
C SER A 129 -12.02 -15.67 6.13
N PHE A 130 -12.71 -15.75 7.26
CA PHE A 130 -12.97 -16.99 7.96
C PHE A 130 -13.91 -17.85 7.12
N LEU A 131 -13.67 -19.16 7.05
CA LEU A 131 -14.52 -20.08 6.32
C LEU A 131 -15.74 -20.52 7.14
N SER A 132 -16.43 -19.56 7.76
CA SER A 132 -17.58 -19.84 8.62
C SER A 132 -18.80 -20.38 7.89
N HIS A 133 -18.98 -19.92 6.66
CA HIS A 133 -20.07 -20.27 5.76
C HIS A 133 -19.53 -20.39 4.33
N ASN A 134 -20.21 -21.18 3.50
CA ASN A 134 -19.84 -21.39 2.10
C ASN A 134 -19.82 -20.09 1.26
N ASN A 135 -20.45 -19.02 1.74
CA ASN A 135 -20.39 -17.70 1.11
C ASN A 135 -18.93 -17.19 1.00
N TRP A 136 -18.08 -17.56 1.96
CA TRP A 136 -16.69 -17.08 2.07
C TRP A 136 -15.68 -18.01 1.38
N ALA A 137 -16.11 -19.17 0.91
CA ALA A 137 -15.26 -20.12 0.16
C ALA A 137 -14.89 -19.60 -1.23
N SER A 138 -15.65 -18.62 -1.74
CA SER A 138 -15.52 -18.12 -3.11
C SER A 138 -14.36 -17.15 -3.26
N ASN A 139 -13.68 -17.19 -4.40
CA ASN A 139 -12.80 -16.13 -4.86
C ASN A 139 -13.07 -15.87 -6.35
N PRO A 140 -13.62 -14.70 -6.74
CA PRO A 140 -13.99 -13.56 -5.89
C PRO A 140 -15.30 -13.76 -5.09
N ILE A 141 -15.60 -12.83 -4.18
CA ILE A 141 -16.91 -12.65 -3.54
C ILE A 141 -17.64 -11.49 -4.21
N SER A 142 -18.86 -11.73 -4.71
CA SER A 142 -19.71 -10.69 -5.28
C SER A 142 -20.48 -9.93 -4.20
N ILE A 143 -20.34 -8.61 -4.18
CA ILE A 143 -21.06 -7.68 -3.30
C ILE A 143 -21.86 -6.67 -4.11
N VAL A 144 -22.86 -6.05 -3.49
CA VAL A 144 -23.55 -4.89 -4.05
C VAL A 144 -23.17 -3.65 -3.26
N ARG A 145 -22.66 -2.66 -4.00
CA ARG A 145 -22.43 -1.30 -3.54
C ARG A 145 -23.66 -0.46 -3.84
N GLN A 146 -24.17 0.26 -2.85
CA GLN A 146 -25.24 1.24 -3.00
C GLN A 146 -24.79 2.62 -2.54
N TRP A 147 -25.24 3.66 -3.23
CA TRP A 147 -24.99 5.06 -2.87
C TRP A 147 -26.09 5.95 -3.41
N GLU A 148 -26.21 7.16 -2.87
CA GLU A 148 -27.11 8.18 -3.37
C GLU A 148 -26.36 9.12 -4.34
N GLU A 149 -26.95 9.37 -5.50
CA GLU A 149 -26.43 10.33 -6.49
C GLU A 149 -27.59 11.08 -7.12
N ASN A 150 -27.61 12.42 -6.97
CA ASN A 150 -28.69 13.29 -7.47
C ASN A 150 -30.09 12.89 -6.98
N GLU A 151 -30.25 12.62 -5.68
CA GLU A 151 -31.50 12.16 -5.05
C GLU A 151 -32.00 10.80 -5.55
N GLU A 152 -31.19 10.05 -6.30
CA GLU A 152 -31.48 8.70 -6.76
C GLU A 152 -30.54 7.68 -6.14
N TRP A 153 -31.10 6.56 -5.67
CA TRP A 153 -30.33 5.41 -5.25
C TRP A 153 -29.72 4.70 -6.46
N LYS A 154 -28.40 4.53 -6.42
CA LYS A 154 -27.62 3.77 -7.39
C LYS A 154 -27.15 2.47 -6.76
N GLU A 155 -27.04 1.44 -7.59
CA GLU A 155 -26.43 0.18 -7.20
C GLU A 155 -25.40 -0.27 -8.23
N GLN A 156 -24.40 -1.01 -7.76
CA GLN A 156 -23.43 -1.67 -8.61
C GLN A 156 -23.02 -3.01 -8.00
N LEU A 157 -23.01 -4.05 -8.83
CA LEU A 157 -22.39 -5.34 -8.50
C LEU A 157 -20.87 -5.22 -8.65
N ILE A 158 -20.14 -5.66 -7.64
CA ILE A 158 -18.67 -5.61 -7.59
C ILE A 158 -18.17 -6.98 -7.13
N ASP A 159 -17.17 -7.51 -7.82
CA ASP A 159 -16.46 -8.71 -7.41
C ASP A 159 -15.20 -8.33 -6.63
N VAL A 160 -15.09 -8.81 -5.39
CA VAL A 160 -13.98 -8.53 -4.48
C VAL A 160 -13.10 -9.76 -4.35
N PRO A 161 -11.79 -9.68 -4.66
CA PRO A 161 -10.87 -10.78 -4.45
C PRO A 161 -10.85 -11.22 -2.98
N ASN A 162 -10.88 -12.52 -2.73
CA ASN A 162 -10.99 -13.08 -1.39
C ASN A 162 -10.04 -14.24 -1.17
N ILE A 163 -9.39 -14.25 -0.01
CA ILE A 163 -8.51 -15.32 0.46
C ILE A 163 -9.25 -16.07 1.56
N SER A 164 -9.50 -17.35 1.33
CA SER A 164 -10.14 -18.25 2.31
C SER A 164 -9.49 -19.63 2.34
N SER A 165 -8.45 -19.84 1.55
CA SER A 165 -7.69 -21.08 1.47
C SER A 165 -6.21 -20.78 1.22
N LEU A 166 -5.35 -21.75 1.52
CA LEU A 166 -3.92 -21.67 1.19
C LEU A 166 -3.67 -21.57 -0.32
N GLU A 167 -4.56 -22.12 -1.15
CA GLU A 167 -4.49 -21.99 -2.61
C GLU A 167 -4.69 -20.53 -3.04
N HIS A 168 -5.75 -19.87 -2.55
CA HIS A 168 -6.00 -18.46 -2.82
C HIS A 168 -4.84 -17.59 -2.36
N LEU A 169 -4.30 -17.86 -1.17
CA LEU A 169 -3.15 -17.13 -0.64
C LEU A 169 -1.90 -17.30 -1.50
N LYS A 170 -1.57 -18.53 -1.93
CA LYS A 170 -0.41 -18.79 -2.79
C LYS A 170 -0.53 -18.09 -4.14
N ALA A 171 -1.72 -18.06 -4.73
CA ALA A 171 -1.98 -17.31 -5.96
C ALA A 171 -1.74 -15.82 -5.77
N TYR A 172 -2.28 -15.24 -4.69
CA TYR A 172 -2.08 -13.82 -4.34
C TYR A 172 -0.59 -13.48 -4.11
N ILE A 173 0.15 -14.32 -3.36
CA ILE A 173 1.59 -14.12 -3.15
C ILE A 173 2.35 -14.17 -4.48
N ALA A 174 2.03 -15.11 -5.36
CA ALA A 174 2.67 -15.20 -6.68
C ALA A 174 2.37 -13.96 -7.55
N GLU A 175 1.15 -13.41 -7.51
CA GLU A 175 0.83 -12.15 -8.17
C GLU A 175 1.64 -10.98 -7.61
N LEU A 176 1.74 -10.86 -6.28
CA LEU A 176 2.57 -9.82 -5.63
C LEU A 176 4.04 -9.94 -6.04
N GLU A 177 4.58 -11.16 -6.11
CA GLU A 177 5.96 -11.40 -6.54
C GLU A 177 6.18 -11.04 -8.01
N ASN A 178 5.23 -11.40 -8.88
CA ASN A 178 5.27 -11.04 -10.29
C ASN A 178 5.18 -9.52 -10.48
N GLU A 179 4.26 -8.84 -9.78
CA GLU A 179 4.15 -7.38 -9.79
C GLU A 179 5.44 -6.71 -9.31
N ARG A 180 6.01 -7.19 -8.19
CA ARG A 180 7.32 -6.73 -7.69
C ARG A 180 8.40 -6.85 -8.77
N GLN A 181 8.42 -7.96 -9.50
CA GLN A 181 9.42 -8.20 -10.54
C GLN A 181 9.20 -7.30 -11.77
N GLN A 182 7.95 -7.13 -12.21
CA GLN A 182 7.59 -6.23 -13.31
C GLN A 182 7.93 -4.77 -12.98
N ASN A 183 7.59 -4.32 -11.77
CA ASN A 183 7.90 -2.98 -11.27
C ASN A 183 9.41 -2.72 -11.22
N LYS A 184 10.19 -3.69 -10.72
CA LYS A 184 11.66 -3.63 -10.74
C LYS A 184 12.22 -3.58 -12.15
N ASN A 185 11.66 -4.37 -13.07
CA ASN A 185 12.09 -4.41 -14.46
C ASN A 185 11.80 -3.08 -15.17
N TYR A 186 10.64 -2.48 -14.93
CA TYR A 186 10.28 -1.18 -15.48
C TYR A 186 11.26 -0.09 -15.04
N LEU A 187 11.49 0.05 -13.72
CA LEU A 187 12.45 1.02 -13.20
C LEU A 187 13.89 0.77 -13.69
N ARG A 188 14.28 -0.50 -13.88
CA ARG A 188 15.59 -0.88 -14.45
C ARG A 188 15.74 -0.49 -15.92
N GLY A 189 14.63 -0.46 -16.66
CA GLY A 189 14.57 -0.09 -18.07
C GLY A 189 14.67 1.42 -18.30
N LEU A 190 14.50 2.24 -17.27
CA LEU A 190 14.71 3.69 -17.37
C LEU A 190 16.16 3.99 -17.77
N VAL A 191 16.29 4.88 -18.76
CA VAL A 191 17.58 5.37 -19.27
C VAL A 191 17.75 6.85 -18.93
N LEU A 192 18.91 7.43 -19.25
CA LEU A 192 19.25 8.80 -18.84
C LEU A 192 18.27 9.84 -19.40
N GLN A 193 17.80 9.68 -20.63
CA GLN A 193 16.93 10.62 -21.36
C GLN A 193 16.05 9.86 -22.35
N ASP A 194 15.07 10.53 -22.94
CA ASP A 194 14.22 10.00 -24.02
C ASP A 194 13.38 8.77 -23.64
N ASN A 195 13.05 8.65 -22.35
CA ASN A 195 12.09 7.65 -21.88
C ASN A 195 10.69 8.00 -22.42
N LYS A 196 10.04 7.07 -23.11
CA LYS A 196 8.74 7.26 -23.77
C LYS A 196 7.68 7.85 -22.84
N ASP A 197 7.64 7.37 -21.60
CA ASP A 197 6.63 7.74 -20.61
C ASP A 197 6.96 9.05 -19.88
N PHE A 198 8.23 9.47 -19.92
CA PHE A 198 8.77 10.60 -19.16
C PHE A 198 9.70 11.47 -20.00
N GLN A 199 9.19 11.98 -21.13
CA GLN A 199 9.98 12.73 -22.12
C GLN A 199 10.59 14.03 -21.58
N ASN A 200 10.00 14.60 -20.52
CA ASN A 200 10.47 15.83 -19.88
C ASN A 200 11.39 15.56 -18.68
N LEU A 201 11.73 14.30 -18.41
CA LEU A 201 12.60 13.93 -17.31
C LEU A 201 13.99 13.51 -17.80
N ILE A 202 15.00 13.86 -17.01
CA ILE A 202 16.38 13.44 -17.20
C ILE A 202 16.81 12.68 -15.95
N PHE A 203 17.23 11.42 -16.09
CA PHE A 203 17.65 10.61 -14.96
C PHE A 203 19.18 10.64 -14.82
N CYS A 204 19.67 11.03 -13.65
CA CYS A 204 21.09 10.90 -13.34
C CYS A 204 21.43 9.43 -13.06
N ASN A 205 22.68 9.03 -13.30
CA ASN A 205 23.17 7.68 -13.01
C ASN A 205 22.95 7.25 -11.54
N SER A 206 23.02 8.20 -10.60
CA SER A 206 22.72 7.97 -9.19
C SER A 206 21.26 7.56 -8.98
N ALA A 207 20.31 8.32 -9.54
CA ALA A 207 18.88 7.96 -9.49
C ALA A 207 18.60 6.59 -10.10
N LEU A 208 19.15 6.29 -11.29
CA LEU A 208 19.00 4.98 -11.92
C LEU A 208 19.58 3.83 -11.08
N LYS A 209 20.69 4.06 -10.36
CA LYS A 209 21.22 3.09 -9.40
C LYS A 209 20.32 2.93 -8.19
N ASN A 210 19.76 4.03 -7.67
CA ASN A 210 18.87 4.00 -6.53
C ASN A 210 17.58 3.20 -6.82
N PHE A 211 17.00 3.36 -8.00
CA PHE A 211 15.82 2.59 -8.40
C PHE A 211 16.07 1.09 -8.54
N LYS A 212 17.34 0.67 -8.64
CA LYS A 212 17.75 -0.74 -8.66
C LYS A 212 18.01 -1.31 -7.27
N SER A 213 17.94 -0.48 -6.22
CA SER A 213 18.18 -0.87 -4.84
C SER A 213 17.11 -1.85 -4.34
N PRO A 214 17.48 -2.87 -3.54
CA PRO A 214 16.50 -3.73 -2.88
C PRO A 214 15.62 -2.97 -1.87
N SER A 215 16.01 -1.76 -1.48
CA SER A 215 15.22 -0.90 -0.57
C SER A 215 13.98 -0.25 -1.21
N VAL A 216 13.79 -0.39 -2.52
CA VAL A 216 12.60 0.11 -3.23
C VAL A 216 11.50 -0.95 -3.14
N THR A 217 10.41 -0.61 -2.46
CA THR A 217 9.25 -1.48 -2.24
C THR A 217 8.20 -1.32 -3.36
N VAL A 218 7.12 -2.12 -3.31
CA VAL A 218 5.97 -1.97 -4.21
C VAL A 218 5.27 -0.62 -3.99
N ASP A 219 5.08 -0.24 -2.73
CA ASP A 219 4.47 1.05 -2.37
C ASP A 219 5.34 2.22 -2.87
N ASP A 220 6.68 2.09 -2.77
CA ASP A 220 7.59 3.06 -3.35
C ASP A 220 7.41 3.17 -4.86
N PHE A 221 7.26 2.05 -5.57
CA PHE A 221 7.09 2.05 -7.02
C PHE A 221 5.91 2.92 -7.45
N HIS A 222 4.73 2.70 -6.88
CA HIS A 222 3.54 3.50 -7.22
C HIS A 222 3.78 5.00 -6.97
N LYS A 223 4.33 5.37 -5.81
CA LYS A 223 4.62 6.76 -5.48
C LYS A 223 5.72 7.38 -6.35
N ILE A 224 6.73 6.59 -6.75
CA ILE A 224 7.77 7.01 -7.70
C ILE A 224 7.13 7.32 -9.05
N ILE A 225 6.38 6.39 -9.63
CA ILE A 225 5.73 6.57 -10.93
C ILE A 225 4.76 7.77 -10.89
N GLU A 226 3.97 7.89 -9.83
CA GLU A 226 3.06 9.01 -9.62
C GLU A 226 3.82 10.35 -9.59
N ALA A 227 4.91 10.44 -8.82
CA ALA A 227 5.72 11.66 -8.73
C ALA A 227 6.41 11.98 -10.06
N LEU A 228 6.97 10.99 -10.75
CA LEU A 228 7.59 11.18 -12.08
C LEU A 228 6.56 11.66 -13.10
N ALA A 229 5.37 11.06 -13.14
CA ALA A 229 4.30 11.47 -14.05
C ALA A 229 3.82 12.91 -13.76
N LYS A 230 3.64 13.25 -12.48
CA LYS A 230 3.26 14.60 -12.04
C LYS A 230 4.32 15.64 -12.41
N LEU A 231 5.61 15.37 -12.14
CA LEU A 231 6.71 16.27 -12.52
C LEU A 231 6.81 16.42 -14.04
N ASN A 232 6.73 15.31 -14.79
CA ASN A 232 6.83 15.29 -16.25
C ASN A 232 5.76 16.15 -16.93
N LYS A 233 4.54 16.17 -16.36
CA LYS A 233 3.44 17.01 -16.86
C LYS A 233 3.54 18.45 -16.38
N ALA A 234 3.77 18.66 -15.08
CA ALA A 234 3.75 19.98 -14.47
C ALA A 234 4.84 20.91 -15.01
N ILE A 235 6.03 20.39 -15.33
CA ILE A 235 7.13 21.22 -15.84
C ILE A 235 6.81 21.96 -17.14
N LEU A 236 5.85 21.48 -17.94
CA LEU A 236 5.44 22.12 -19.19
C LEU A 236 4.66 23.41 -18.99
N ILE A 237 4.09 23.61 -17.79
CA ILE A 237 3.20 24.73 -17.46
C ILE A 237 3.70 25.52 -16.24
N SER A 238 4.96 25.32 -15.85
CA SER A 238 5.56 25.94 -14.66
C SER A 238 6.75 26.80 -15.06
N ASN A 239 6.83 28.01 -14.53
CA ASN A 239 7.93 28.94 -14.82
C ASN A 239 8.98 28.96 -13.69
N ASP A 240 8.61 28.51 -12.50
CA ASP A 240 9.48 28.41 -11.34
C ASP A 240 9.12 27.23 -10.43
N ILE A 241 9.80 27.13 -9.28
CA ILE A 241 9.64 26.03 -8.34
C ILE A 241 8.29 26.05 -7.59
N GLU A 242 7.71 27.23 -7.35
CA GLU A 242 6.42 27.36 -6.68
C GLU A 242 5.29 26.97 -7.64
N ASP A 243 5.39 27.38 -8.91
CA ASP A 243 4.51 26.89 -9.98
C ASP A 243 4.60 25.37 -10.11
N LEU A 244 5.82 24.81 -10.10
CA LEU A 244 6.01 23.36 -10.21
C LEU A 244 5.35 22.62 -9.05
N LYS A 245 5.50 23.13 -7.83
CA LYS A 245 4.86 22.59 -6.62
C LYS A 245 3.34 22.62 -6.73
N LEU A 246 2.77 23.75 -7.14
CA LEU A 246 1.33 23.92 -7.31
C LEU A 246 0.78 22.97 -8.38
N ASN A 247 1.37 22.98 -9.58
CA ASN A 247 0.88 22.25 -10.74
C ASN A 247 1.07 20.73 -10.60
N SER A 248 2.16 20.29 -9.95
CA SER A 248 2.39 18.87 -9.69
C SER A 248 1.56 18.33 -8.54
N LYS A 249 1.05 19.21 -7.65
CA LYS A 249 0.44 18.84 -6.37
C LYS A 249 1.36 17.95 -5.52
N LEU A 250 2.68 18.14 -5.64
CA LEU A 250 3.69 17.44 -4.87
C LEU A 250 4.21 18.33 -3.75
N THR A 251 4.63 17.70 -2.65
CA THR A 251 5.31 18.37 -1.55
C THR A 251 6.78 18.53 -1.88
N ILE A 252 7.14 19.66 -2.48
CA ILE A 252 8.51 20.03 -2.85
C ILE A 252 9.06 21.05 -1.86
N SER A 253 10.28 20.83 -1.38
CA SER A 253 11.02 21.82 -0.57
C SER A 253 12.52 21.76 -0.83
N GLY A 254 13.23 22.80 -0.41
CA GLY A 254 14.70 22.84 -0.42
C GLY A 254 15.34 22.39 0.89
N GLU A 255 16.67 22.32 0.86
CA GLU A 255 17.50 22.18 2.06
C GLU A 255 17.62 23.51 2.81
N SER A 256 17.91 23.45 4.10
CA SER A 256 18.19 24.67 4.88
C SER A 256 19.54 25.29 4.49
N SER A 257 19.66 26.62 4.59
CA SER A 257 20.92 27.34 4.32
C SER A 257 22.08 26.77 5.14
N ALA A 258 21.87 26.52 6.43
CA ALA A 258 22.87 25.90 7.31
C ALA A 258 23.38 24.53 6.81
N THR A 259 22.53 23.76 6.13
CA THR A 259 22.92 22.47 5.53
C THR A 259 23.73 22.66 4.24
N LEU A 260 23.40 23.67 3.43
CA LEU A 260 24.10 23.95 2.18
C LEU A 260 25.42 24.71 2.39
N GLU A 261 25.54 25.51 3.46
CA GLU A 261 26.78 26.18 3.85
C GLU A 261 27.83 25.19 4.39
N ASN A 262 27.39 24.02 4.85
CA ASN A 262 28.29 22.95 5.26
C ASN A 262 28.70 22.08 4.06
N GLU A 263 29.96 22.18 3.64
CA GLU A 263 30.48 21.47 2.47
C GLU A 263 30.21 19.95 2.48
N LYS A 264 30.30 19.30 3.65
CA LYS A 264 30.07 17.84 3.76
C LYS A 264 28.64 17.48 3.36
N TYR A 265 27.66 18.29 3.75
CA TYR A 265 26.24 18.02 3.48
C TYR A 265 25.82 18.52 2.11
N ALA A 266 26.36 19.66 1.65
CA ALA A 266 26.15 20.17 0.29
C ALA A 266 26.62 19.16 -0.77
N ARG A 267 27.83 18.60 -0.61
CA ARG A 267 28.39 17.59 -1.53
C ARG A 267 27.53 16.33 -1.67
N GLN A 268 26.71 15.99 -0.67
CA GLN A 268 25.79 14.85 -0.76
C GLN A 268 24.57 15.11 -1.64
N ARG A 269 24.24 16.38 -1.92
CA ARG A 269 23.21 16.79 -2.89
C ARG A 269 23.80 17.10 -4.26
N GLU A 270 25.11 16.94 -4.45
CA GLU A 270 25.73 17.09 -5.76
C GLU A 270 25.63 15.78 -6.54
N PHE A 271 24.92 15.81 -7.66
CA PHE A 271 24.80 14.68 -8.57
C PHE A 271 25.36 15.04 -9.94
N LYS A 272 25.87 14.02 -10.64
CA LYS A 272 26.42 14.20 -11.98
C LYS A 272 25.26 14.17 -12.99
N HIS A 273 24.85 15.35 -13.43
CA HIS A 273 23.93 15.55 -14.54
C HIS A 273 24.53 15.01 -15.84
N PRO A 274 23.77 14.33 -16.71
CA PRO A 274 24.29 13.74 -17.95
C PRO A 274 24.98 14.75 -18.88
N THR A 275 24.46 15.97 -18.97
CA THR A 275 24.98 17.01 -19.88
C THR A 275 25.65 18.19 -19.17
N LEU A 276 25.33 18.44 -17.89
CA LEU A 276 25.75 19.67 -17.17
C LEU A 276 26.88 19.41 -16.17
N GLY A 277 27.36 18.16 -16.07
CA GLY A 277 28.36 17.77 -15.08
C GLY A 277 27.80 17.74 -13.66
N LYS A 278 28.64 17.97 -12.66
CA LYS A 278 28.19 18.01 -11.26
C LYS A 278 27.33 19.24 -11.02
N LYS A 279 26.13 19.04 -10.48
CA LYS A 279 25.19 20.10 -10.10
C LYS A 279 24.58 19.79 -8.75
N LEU A 280 24.19 20.84 -8.03
CA LEU A 280 23.50 20.75 -6.75
C LEU A 280 22.00 20.55 -6.97
N PHE A 281 21.43 19.50 -6.40
CA PHE A 281 20.00 19.17 -6.44
C PHE A 281 19.41 19.42 -5.06
N GLU A 282 19.24 20.69 -4.71
CA GLU A 282 18.73 21.11 -3.41
C GLU A 282 17.26 20.71 -3.19
N LYS A 283 16.42 20.88 -4.21
CA LYS A 283 14.99 20.66 -4.11
C LYS A 283 14.68 19.16 -4.11
N HIS A 284 13.70 18.76 -3.31
CA HIS A 284 13.30 17.37 -3.19
C HIS A 284 11.80 17.19 -2.91
N VAL A 285 11.25 16.11 -3.47
CA VAL A 285 9.86 15.65 -3.26
C VAL A 285 9.80 14.77 -1.99
N LYS A 286 8.74 14.93 -1.18
CA LYS A 286 8.58 14.25 0.13
C LYS A 286 7.46 13.22 0.22
N ASN A 287 6.67 13.03 -0.84
CA ASN A 287 5.44 12.21 -0.86
C ASN A 287 5.70 10.69 -0.85
N PHE A 288 6.80 10.24 -0.26
CA PHE A 288 7.21 8.84 -0.21
C PHE A 288 7.19 8.34 1.24
N PRO A 289 6.92 7.04 1.46
CA PRO A 289 6.97 6.45 2.79
C PRO A 289 8.39 6.46 3.37
N ASP A 290 8.51 6.15 4.66
CA ASP A 290 9.79 5.97 5.38
C ASP A 290 10.75 7.18 5.28
N ALA A 291 10.19 8.40 5.20
CA ALA A 291 10.95 9.63 4.99
C ALA A 291 11.88 9.60 3.76
N LYS A 292 11.55 8.79 2.74
CA LYS A 292 12.27 8.79 1.46
C LYS A 292 12.04 10.10 0.72
N ARG A 293 13.02 10.47 -0.11
CA ARG A 293 13.08 11.74 -0.84
C ARG A 293 13.55 11.51 -2.26
N MET A 294 13.00 12.27 -3.20
CA MET A 294 13.48 12.34 -4.57
C MET A 294 14.09 13.72 -4.82
N HIS A 295 15.41 13.81 -5.01
CA HIS A 295 16.10 15.07 -5.28
C HIS A 295 16.00 15.42 -6.76
N ILE A 296 15.65 16.67 -7.04
CA ILE A 296 15.36 17.17 -8.38
C ILE A 296 16.13 18.46 -8.70
N LEU A 297 16.37 18.68 -9.98
CA LEU A 297 16.86 19.94 -10.55
C LEU A 297 15.95 20.30 -11.73
N ALA A 298 15.21 21.39 -11.61
CA ALA A 298 14.31 21.86 -12.65
C ALA A 298 15.00 22.89 -13.55
N ASP A 299 14.81 22.74 -14.86
CA ASP A 299 15.20 23.67 -15.91
C ASP A 299 13.92 24.14 -16.61
N PHE A 300 13.39 25.27 -16.15
CA PHE A 300 12.14 25.86 -16.63
C PHE A 300 12.28 26.44 -18.04
N ASN A 301 13.49 26.79 -18.48
CA ASN A 301 13.71 27.31 -19.83
C ASN A 301 13.59 26.21 -20.88
N ASN A 302 13.98 24.99 -20.52
CA ASN A 302 13.93 23.81 -21.40
C ASN A 302 12.79 22.84 -21.06
N ASN A 303 11.94 23.20 -20.09
CA ASN A 303 10.88 22.36 -19.54
C ASN A 303 11.35 20.95 -19.15
N LYS A 304 12.51 20.86 -18.48
CA LYS A 304 13.09 19.59 -18.03
C LYS A 304 13.17 19.51 -16.51
N VAL A 305 12.92 18.33 -15.96
CA VAL A 305 13.24 18.01 -14.56
C VAL A 305 14.25 16.87 -14.52
N SER A 306 15.37 17.12 -13.88
CA SER A 306 16.42 16.13 -13.68
C SER A 306 16.26 15.45 -12.34
N ILE A 307 16.34 14.12 -12.30
CA ILE A 307 16.25 13.32 -11.08
C ILE A 307 17.66 12.92 -10.65
N GLY A 308 18.09 13.45 -9.51
CA GLY A 308 19.44 13.26 -8.97
C GLY A 308 19.58 12.03 -8.08
N TYR A 309 18.58 11.77 -7.24
CA TYR A 309 18.60 10.70 -6.23
C TYR A 309 17.19 10.29 -5.82
N PHE A 310 17.04 9.02 -5.44
CA PHE A 310 15.88 8.52 -4.69
C PHE A 310 16.35 7.66 -3.52
N GLY A 311 15.73 7.80 -2.35
CA GLY A 311 16.01 6.95 -1.20
C GLY A 311 15.79 7.67 0.11
N SER A 312 16.28 7.11 1.21
CA SER A 312 16.16 7.71 2.54
C SER A 312 16.72 9.13 2.57
N HIS A 313 16.14 9.96 3.45
CA HIS A 313 16.59 11.33 3.69
C HIS A 313 18.10 11.40 3.92
N LEU A 314 18.78 12.26 3.14
CA LEU A 314 20.22 12.45 3.24
C LEU A 314 20.57 13.20 4.53
N PRO A 315 21.68 12.85 5.22
CA PRO A 315 22.13 13.52 6.44
C PRO A 315 22.17 15.04 6.32
N THR A 316 21.84 15.73 7.41
CA THR A 316 21.87 17.20 7.52
C THR A 316 22.59 17.63 8.79
N VAL A 317 22.79 18.93 8.99
CA VAL A 317 23.36 19.46 10.24
C VAL A 317 22.49 19.10 11.46
N ARG A 318 21.16 19.12 11.31
CA ARG A 318 20.21 18.81 12.39
C ARG A 318 20.01 17.31 12.60
N HIS A 319 20.23 16.52 11.55
CA HIS A 319 20.12 15.07 11.57
C HIS A 319 21.40 14.45 11.00
N PRO A 320 22.52 14.52 11.75
CA PRO A 320 23.75 13.85 11.36
C PRO A 320 23.56 12.32 11.43
N LYS A 321 24.33 11.60 10.61
CA LYS A 321 24.57 10.17 10.77
C LYS A 321 25.74 9.95 11.72
#